data_AF-A0A1F8LA29-F1
#
_entry.id   AF-A0A1F8LA29-F1
#
_cell.length_a   1.000
_cell.length_b   1.000
_cell.length_c   1.000
_cell.angle_alpha   90.00
_cell.angle_beta   90.00
_cell.angle_gamma   90.00
#
_symmetry.space_group_name_H-M   'P 1'
#
loop_
_entity.id
_entity.type
_entity.pdbx_description
1 polymer ?
#
loop_
_entity_poly.entity_id
_entity_poly.type
_entity_poly.pdbx_seq_one_letter_code
_entity_poly.pdbx_strand_id
1 'polypeptide(L)'
;MLRPVDDQRLGAALRALRRRRRMRQVDVAAAAGVSRSTISRLERGHVGTLTLGTLRAIFAVLDARIEITPLWRGGALDRLLDERHAELVGRLAGILQGAGWETAIEVTFSHYGERGSIDILAAHPARRALLVNEVKIDLTSIEETVRRSDAKTRLAVTIGEQRFGWRATTVARLLVLPDDATTRRRVARHAPVLGAAFPDRGHKIRRWIRAPGGRLSGLWFLADVRPGNVRGDRVGSSRVRRSRTTPTRA
;
A
#
# COMPACT_ATOMS: atom_id res chain seq x y z
N MET A 1 -6.16 26.81 -0.31
CA MET A 1 -7.15 26.51 0.74
C MET A 1 -7.73 25.12 0.50
N LEU A 2 -7.24 24.09 1.18
CA LEU A 2 -7.80 22.73 1.09
C LEU A 2 -8.97 22.63 2.06
N ARG A 3 -10.19 22.48 1.52
CA ARG A 3 -11.40 22.28 2.34
C ARG A 3 -11.28 20.93 3.06
N PRO A 4 -11.47 20.84 4.39
CA PRO A 4 -11.64 19.57 5.08
C PRO A 4 -12.69 18.72 4.37
N VAL A 5 -12.60 17.39 4.46
CA VAL A 5 -13.77 16.54 4.18
C VAL A 5 -14.86 17.02 5.13
N ASP A 6 -15.79 17.77 4.58
CA ASP A 6 -16.94 18.28 5.31
C ASP A 6 -17.80 17.06 5.59
N ASP A 7 -17.99 16.71 6.86
CA ASP A 7 -18.88 15.64 7.29
C ASP A 7 -20.27 15.77 6.62
N GLN A 8 -20.69 17.01 6.31
CA GLN A 8 -21.90 17.29 5.53
C GLN A 8 -21.82 16.78 4.09
N ARG A 9 -20.67 16.93 3.42
CA ARG A 9 -20.46 16.38 2.07
C ARG A 9 -20.51 14.86 2.07
N LEU A 10 -19.92 14.21 3.07
CA LEU A 10 -19.98 12.76 3.20
C LEU A 10 -21.44 12.30 3.41
N GLY A 11 -22.18 12.96 4.30
CA GLY A 11 -23.60 12.70 4.53
C GLY A 11 -24.47 12.94 3.30
N ALA A 12 -24.23 14.03 2.57
CA ALA A 12 -24.93 14.36 1.34
C ALA A 12 -24.66 13.32 0.23
N ALA A 13 -23.40 12.88 0.08
CA ALA A 13 -23.02 11.84 -0.87
C ALA A 13 -23.74 10.51 -0.58
N LEU A 14 -23.79 10.09 0.69
CA LEU A 14 -24.54 8.91 1.11
C LEU A 14 -26.01 9.03 0.73
N ARG A 15 -26.65 10.17 1.05
CA ARG A 15 -28.06 10.41 0.75
C ARG A 15 -28.35 10.39 -0.75
N ALA A 16 -27.46 10.95 -1.56
CA ALA A 16 -27.58 10.95 -3.01
C ALA A 16 -27.48 9.53 -3.59
N LEU A 17 -26.47 8.76 -3.17
CA LEU A 17 -26.27 7.36 -3.60
C LEU A 17 -27.45 6.48 -3.22
N ARG A 18 -27.93 6.60 -1.97
CA ARG A 18 -29.10 5.85 -1.49
C ARG A 18 -30.35 6.16 -2.30
N ARG A 19 -30.62 7.44 -2.57
CA ARG A 19 -31.78 7.87 -3.38
C ARG A 19 -31.67 7.39 -4.83
N ARG A 20 -30.47 7.45 -5.43
CA ARG A 20 -30.22 6.93 -6.78
C ARG A 20 -30.50 5.43 -6.89
N ARG A 21 -30.18 4.66 -5.84
CA ARG A 21 -30.50 3.23 -5.71
C ARG A 21 -31.96 2.96 -5.23
N ARG A 22 -32.77 4.01 -5.04
CA ARG A 22 -34.16 3.94 -4.54
C ARG A 22 -34.33 3.20 -3.21
N MET A 23 -33.31 3.21 -2.35
CA MET A 23 -33.35 2.56 -1.05
C MET A 23 -33.83 3.52 0.05
N ARG A 24 -34.59 3.03 1.02
CA ARG A 24 -34.91 3.77 2.25
C ARG A 24 -33.74 3.66 3.22
N GLN A 25 -33.70 4.54 4.22
CA GLN A 25 -32.66 4.48 5.26
C GLN A 25 -32.66 3.13 5.99
N VAL A 26 -33.84 2.55 6.22
CA VAL A 26 -33.99 1.23 6.86
C VAL A 26 -33.39 0.10 6.03
N ASP A 27 -33.47 0.19 4.70
CA ASP A 27 -32.97 -0.86 3.80
C ASP A 27 -31.43 -0.86 3.80
N VAL A 28 -30.81 0.33 3.75
CA VAL A 28 -29.34 0.47 3.87
C VAL A 28 -28.85 0.05 5.24
N ALA A 29 -29.60 0.41 6.30
CA ALA A 29 -29.27 0.06 7.67
C ALA A 29 -29.24 -1.47 7.86
N ALA A 30 -30.28 -2.16 7.39
CA ALA A 30 -30.38 -3.62 7.45
C ALA A 30 -29.23 -4.30 6.70
N ALA A 31 -28.96 -3.87 5.45
CA ALA A 31 -27.89 -4.44 4.64
C ALA A 31 -26.47 -4.17 5.20
N ALA A 32 -26.28 -3.05 5.91
CA ALA A 32 -25.00 -2.69 6.52
C ALA A 32 -24.84 -3.21 7.97
N GLY A 33 -25.85 -3.88 8.53
CA GLY A 33 -25.82 -4.37 9.92
C GLY A 33 -25.80 -3.25 10.96
N VAL A 34 -26.47 -2.12 10.70
CA VAL A 34 -26.52 -0.95 11.60
C VAL A 34 -27.95 -0.50 11.87
N SER A 35 -28.16 0.36 12.86
CA SER A 35 -29.48 0.96 13.10
C SER A 35 -29.83 2.01 12.03
N ARG A 36 -31.12 2.20 11.75
CA ARG A 36 -31.59 3.32 10.90
C ARG A 36 -31.19 4.68 11.46
N SER A 37 -31.11 4.81 12.79
CA SER A 37 -30.60 6.02 13.44
C SER A 37 -29.15 6.36 13.06
N THR A 38 -28.32 5.33 12.84
CA THR A 38 -26.93 5.47 12.36
C THR A 38 -26.89 6.08 10.97
N ILE A 39 -27.71 5.57 10.04
CA ILE A 39 -27.84 6.13 8.69
C ILE A 39 -28.35 7.58 8.76
N SER A 40 -29.35 7.84 9.59
CA SER A 40 -29.91 9.19 9.74
C SER A 40 -28.94 10.19 10.37
N ARG A 41 -28.03 9.76 11.25
CA ARG A 41 -26.96 10.61 11.79
C ARG A 41 -25.89 10.90 10.75
N LEU A 42 -25.47 9.88 10.01
CA LEU A 42 -24.49 10.01 8.95
C LEU A 42 -24.97 10.93 7.83
N GLU A 43 -26.21 10.78 7.35
CA GLU A 43 -26.79 11.65 6.32
C GLU A 43 -26.93 13.13 6.73
N ARG A 44 -26.86 13.43 8.05
CA ARG A 44 -26.87 14.79 8.59
C ARG A 44 -25.46 15.32 8.91
N GLY A 45 -24.43 14.58 8.54
CA GLY A 45 -23.03 14.97 8.76
C GLY A 45 -22.56 14.79 10.20
N HIS A 46 -23.12 13.86 10.97
CA HIS A 46 -22.59 13.49 12.28
C HIS A 46 -21.67 12.27 12.18
N VAL A 47 -20.52 12.44 11.53
CA VAL A 47 -19.58 11.35 11.22
C VAL A 47 -18.70 10.99 12.42
N GLY A 48 -18.32 11.98 13.24
CA GLY A 48 -17.35 11.82 14.34
C GLY A 48 -17.67 10.78 15.42
N THR A 49 -18.88 10.20 15.42
CA THR A 49 -19.30 9.13 16.36
C THR A 49 -19.24 7.73 15.75
N LEU A 50 -18.83 7.61 14.47
CA LEU A 50 -18.82 6.36 13.73
C LEU A 50 -17.41 5.86 13.51
N THR A 51 -17.23 4.54 13.57
CA THR A 51 -15.95 3.92 13.22
C THR A 51 -15.75 3.92 11.71
N LEU A 52 -14.49 3.90 11.26
CA LEU A 52 -14.16 3.75 9.84
C LEU A 52 -14.72 2.44 9.25
N GLY A 53 -14.77 1.38 10.06
CA GLY A 53 -15.37 0.10 9.66
C GLY A 53 -16.86 0.24 9.35
N THR A 54 -17.60 0.93 10.23
CA THR A 54 -19.03 1.23 10.04
C THR A 54 -19.26 2.07 8.78
N LEU A 55 -18.46 3.09 8.56
CA LEU A 55 -18.56 3.94 7.37
C LEU A 55 -18.32 3.13 6.08
N ARG A 56 -17.29 2.27 6.06
CA ARG A 56 -17.02 1.39 4.91
C ARG A 56 -18.15 0.41 4.64
N ALA A 57 -18.71 -0.22 5.68
CA ALA A 57 -19.84 -1.15 5.54
C ALA A 57 -21.06 -0.48 4.91
N ILE A 58 -21.40 0.73 5.36
CA ILE A 58 -22.55 1.50 4.83
C ILE A 58 -22.35 1.87 3.36
N PHE A 59 -21.17 2.34 2.97
CA PHE A 59 -20.90 2.70 1.58
C PHE A 59 -20.80 1.48 0.65
N ALA A 60 -20.29 0.35 1.15
CA ALA A 60 -20.20 -0.90 0.39
C ALA A 60 -21.57 -1.42 -0.06
N VAL A 61 -22.61 -1.29 0.77
CA VAL A 61 -24.01 -1.63 0.39
C VAL A 61 -24.48 -0.86 -0.84
N LEU A 62 -23.96 0.35 -1.05
CA LEU A 62 -24.32 1.22 -2.16
C LEU A 62 -23.34 1.11 -3.34
N ASP A 63 -22.45 0.12 -3.31
CA ASP A 63 -21.36 -0.09 -4.27
C ASP A 63 -20.42 1.12 -4.36
N ALA A 64 -20.17 1.75 -3.22
CA ALA A 64 -19.27 2.87 -3.07
C ALA A 64 -18.16 2.54 -2.07
N ARG A 65 -17.01 3.21 -2.20
CA ARG A 65 -15.84 3.01 -1.34
C ARG A 65 -15.46 4.32 -0.68
N ILE A 66 -15.01 4.25 0.57
CA ILE A 66 -14.39 5.38 1.27
C ILE A 66 -12.88 5.18 1.27
N GLU A 67 -12.20 6.14 0.64
CA GLU A 67 -10.75 6.30 0.71
C GLU A 67 -10.42 7.40 1.72
N ILE A 68 -9.37 7.20 2.52
CA ILE A 68 -8.94 8.14 3.56
C ILE A 68 -7.51 8.52 3.23
N THR A 69 -7.32 9.81 2.95
CA THR A 69 -6.00 10.38 2.67
C THR A 69 -5.59 11.27 3.84
N PRO A 70 -4.54 10.92 4.60
CA PRO A 70 -4.02 11.80 5.64
C PRO A 70 -3.41 13.05 4.99
N LEU A 71 -3.90 14.23 5.35
CA LEU A 71 -3.37 15.51 4.87
C LEU A 71 -2.40 16.10 5.90
N TRP A 72 -1.15 16.33 5.51
CA TRP A 72 -0.16 17.02 6.32
C TRP A 72 0.57 18.07 5.49
N ARG A 73 0.52 19.33 5.95
CA ARG A 73 1.27 20.49 5.41
C ARG A 73 1.38 20.49 3.87
N GLY A 74 0.25 20.60 3.17
CA GLY A 74 0.23 20.77 1.71
C GLY A 74 0.93 19.64 0.94
N GLY A 75 0.67 18.37 1.29
CA GLY A 75 1.26 17.20 0.62
C GLY A 75 2.68 16.88 1.04
N ALA A 76 3.16 17.42 2.17
CA ALA A 76 4.49 17.07 2.71
C ALA A 76 4.56 15.61 3.16
N LEU A 77 3.43 15.01 3.57
CA LEU A 77 3.38 13.59 3.87
C LEU A 77 3.50 12.75 2.60
N ASP A 78 2.78 13.09 1.54
CA ASP A 78 2.85 12.38 0.27
C ASP A 78 4.29 12.44 -0.27
N ARG A 79 4.92 13.62 -0.29
CA ARG A 79 6.34 13.77 -0.67
C ARG A 79 7.29 12.95 0.19
N LEU A 80 7.12 12.93 1.51
CA LEU A 80 7.97 12.14 2.41
C LEU A 80 7.79 10.63 2.17
N LEU A 81 6.56 10.19 1.92
CA LEU A 81 6.25 8.80 1.60
C LEU A 81 6.83 8.42 0.23
N ASP A 82 6.75 9.31 -0.75
CA ASP A 82 7.32 9.16 -2.08
C ASP A 82 8.85 9.11 -2.03
N GLU A 83 9.50 9.98 -1.23
CA GLU A 83 10.96 9.99 -1.02
C GLU A 83 11.44 8.65 -0.44
N ARG A 84 10.83 8.18 0.65
CA ARG A 84 11.20 6.88 1.26
C ARG A 84 10.93 5.70 0.32
N HIS A 85 9.86 5.77 -0.46
CA HIS A 85 9.58 4.75 -1.46
C HIS A 85 10.63 4.77 -2.57
N ALA A 86 10.98 5.95 -3.10
CA ALA A 86 11.99 6.13 -4.13
C ALA A 86 13.38 5.67 -3.67
N GLU A 87 13.76 5.94 -2.42
CA GLU A 87 15.02 5.46 -1.82
C GLU A 87 15.09 3.92 -1.81
N LEU A 88 14.02 3.25 -1.36
CA LEU A 88 13.95 1.78 -1.35
C LEU A 88 13.95 1.20 -2.77
N VAL A 89 13.21 1.82 -3.70
CA VAL A 89 13.20 1.44 -5.12
C VAL A 89 14.60 1.56 -5.72
N GLY A 90 15.28 2.70 -5.53
CA GLY A 90 16.63 2.94 -6.04
C GLY A 90 17.65 1.94 -5.47
N ARG A 91 17.56 1.64 -4.17
CA ARG A 91 18.41 0.63 -3.53
C ARG A 91 18.19 -0.76 -4.12
N LEU A 92 16.94 -1.17 -4.28
CA LEU A 92 16.60 -2.47 -4.86
C LEU A 92 17.08 -2.55 -6.32
N ALA A 93 16.85 -1.51 -7.12
CA ALA A 93 17.35 -1.42 -8.49
C ALA A 93 18.87 -1.59 -8.55
N GLY A 94 19.63 -0.86 -7.71
CA GLY A 94 21.09 -0.99 -7.66
C GLY A 94 21.58 -2.39 -7.26
N ILE A 95 20.89 -3.05 -6.31
CA ILE A 95 21.20 -4.45 -5.94
C ILE A 95 20.97 -5.40 -7.14
N LEU A 96 19.86 -5.23 -7.85
CA LEU A 96 19.51 -6.08 -8.99
C LEU A 96 20.46 -5.85 -10.16
N GLN A 97 20.74 -4.59 -10.50
CA GLN A 97 21.70 -4.22 -11.54
C GLN A 97 23.10 -4.76 -11.25
N GLY A 98 23.57 -4.63 -10.00
CA GLY A 98 24.84 -5.21 -9.57
C GLY A 98 24.89 -6.74 -9.61
N ALA A 99 23.74 -7.41 -9.71
CA ALA A 99 23.61 -8.84 -9.92
C ALA A 99 23.33 -9.23 -11.39
N GLY A 100 23.45 -8.29 -12.34
CA GLY A 100 23.30 -8.55 -13.77
C GLY A 100 21.87 -8.47 -14.30
N TRP A 101 20.94 -7.85 -13.55
CA TRP A 101 19.56 -7.65 -13.99
C TRP A 101 19.40 -6.32 -14.72
N GLU A 102 18.62 -6.34 -15.80
CA GLU A 102 18.06 -5.15 -16.41
C GLU A 102 16.78 -4.76 -15.64
N THR A 103 16.67 -3.51 -15.20
CA THR A 103 15.55 -3.05 -14.35
C THR A 103 14.73 -1.98 -15.05
N ALA A 104 13.41 -2.19 -15.12
CA ALA A 104 12.45 -1.16 -15.51
C ALA A 104 11.64 -0.72 -14.29
N ILE A 105 11.68 0.57 -13.96
CA ILE A 105 10.97 1.18 -12.83
C ILE A 105 9.59 1.66 -13.30
N GLU A 106 8.60 1.56 -12.42
CA GLU A 106 7.24 2.08 -12.61
C GLU A 106 6.60 1.62 -13.93
N VAL A 107 6.61 0.30 -14.12
CA VAL A 107 6.07 -0.32 -15.33
C VAL A 107 4.55 -0.33 -15.28
N THR A 108 3.92 0.59 -16.01
CA THR A 108 2.47 0.64 -16.18
C THR A 108 1.97 -0.44 -17.12
N PHE A 109 0.75 -0.93 -16.87
CA PHE A 109 0.07 -1.89 -17.73
C PHE A 109 -1.44 -1.65 -17.74
N SER A 110 -2.06 -2.04 -18.86
CA SER A 110 -3.50 -2.15 -19.03
C SER A 110 -3.77 -3.38 -19.88
N HIS A 111 -4.32 -4.44 -19.29
CA HIS A 111 -4.54 -5.72 -19.96
C HIS A 111 -5.89 -6.32 -19.56
N TYR A 112 -6.78 -6.55 -20.53
CA TYR A 112 -8.14 -7.10 -20.34
C TYR A 112 -8.91 -6.52 -19.13
N GLY A 113 -8.85 -5.21 -18.93
CA GLY A 113 -9.56 -4.52 -17.84
C GLY A 113 -8.77 -4.41 -16.53
N GLU A 114 -7.68 -5.17 -16.37
CA GLU A 114 -6.73 -4.96 -15.27
C GLU A 114 -5.78 -3.81 -15.61
N ARG A 115 -5.66 -2.83 -14.70
CA ARG A 115 -4.74 -1.69 -14.82
C ARG A 115 -3.91 -1.55 -13.56
N GLY A 116 -2.66 -1.14 -13.72
CA GLY A 116 -1.78 -0.87 -12.59
C GLY A 116 -0.36 -0.53 -13.03
N SER A 117 0.53 -0.48 -12.05
CA SER A 117 1.97 -0.32 -12.24
C SER A 117 2.71 -1.39 -11.45
N ILE A 118 3.89 -1.82 -11.90
CA ILE A 118 4.86 -2.64 -11.16
C ILE A 118 5.99 -1.70 -10.74
N ASP A 119 6.37 -1.68 -9.46
CA ASP A 119 7.37 -0.72 -8.96
C ASP A 119 8.73 -0.97 -9.61
N ILE A 120 9.16 -2.24 -9.67
CA ILE A 120 10.32 -2.64 -10.48
C ILE A 120 10.04 -4.00 -11.15
N LEU A 121 10.08 -4.01 -12.48
CA LEU A 121 10.17 -5.24 -13.26
C LEU A 121 11.62 -5.45 -13.66
N ALA A 122 12.25 -6.52 -13.16
CA ALA A 122 13.63 -6.84 -13.47
C ALA A 122 13.72 -8.08 -14.37
N ALA A 123 14.63 -8.04 -15.33
CA ALA A 123 14.84 -9.07 -16.33
C ALA A 123 16.28 -9.57 -16.33
N HIS A 124 16.45 -10.88 -16.43
CA HIS A 124 17.75 -11.54 -16.53
C HIS A 124 17.80 -12.36 -17.83
N PRO A 125 18.25 -11.76 -18.96
CA PRO A 125 18.18 -12.37 -20.28
C PRO A 125 18.86 -13.75 -20.36
N ALA A 126 20.08 -13.87 -19.81
CA ALA A 126 20.85 -15.13 -19.85
C ALA A 126 20.17 -16.30 -19.11
N ARG A 127 19.24 -16.02 -18.20
CA ARG A 127 18.48 -17.03 -17.44
C ARG A 127 17.01 -17.06 -17.84
N ARG A 128 16.60 -16.21 -18.80
CA ARG A 128 15.21 -15.97 -19.20
C ARG A 128 14.27 -15.84 -17.99
N ALA A 129 14.70 -15.07 -16.99
CA ALA A 129 13.98 -14.90 -15.73
C ALA A 129 13.46 -13.47 -15.56
N LEU A 130 12.25 -13.34 -15.03
CA LEU A 130 11.67 -12.07 -14.61
C LEU A 130 11.46 -12.07 -13.10
N LEU A 131 11.66 -10.91 -12.49
CA LEU A 131 11.37 -10.64 -11.08
C LEU A 131 10.44 -9.43 -10.97
N VAL A 132 9.25 -9.68 -10.44
CA VAL A 132 8.24 -8.65 -10.15
C VAL A 132 8.45 -8.16 -8.72
N ASN A 133 8.82 -6.89 -8.56
CA ASN A 133 9.10 -6.32 -7.25
C ASN A 133 8.04 -5.30 -6.87
N GLU A 134 7.52 -5.46 -5.65
CA GLU A 134 6.58 -4.56 -5.01
C GLU A 134 7.26 -3.95 -3.78
N VAL A 135 7.43 -2.63 -3.77
CA VAL A 135 8.07 -1.89 -2.69
C VAL A 135 6.98 -1.20 -1.86
N LYS A 136 6.91 -1.49 -0.57
CA LYS A 136 5.95 -0.85 0.33
C LYS A 136 6.64 -0.26 1.56
N ILE A 137 6.38 1.02 1.81
CA ILE A 137 6.81 1.74 3.02
C ILE A 137 5.93 1.44 4.24
N ASP A 138 4.67 1.03 4.03
CA ASP A 138 3.76 0.55 5.06
C ASP A 138 2.80 -0.51 4.49
N LEU A 139 2.38 -1.46 5.34
CA LEU A 139 1.46 -2.54 5.01
C LEU A 139 0.05 -2.23 5.55
N THR A 140 -0.62 -1.27 4.94
CA THR A 140 -1.96 -0.84 5.36
C THR A 140 -3.05 -1.87 5.06
N SER A 141 -2.90 -2.65 3.99
CA SER A 141 -3.77 -3.79 3.65
C SER A 141 -2.96 -4.97 3.11
N ILE A 142 -2.96 -6.08 3.85
CA ILE A 142 -2.19 -7.28 3.51
C ILE A 142 -2.86 -8.08 2.40
N GLU A 143 -4.17 -8.31 2.51
CA GLU A 143 -4.94 -9.02 1.48
C GLU A 143 -4.82 -8.32 0.13
N GLU A 144 -4.93 -7.00 0.11
CA GLU A 144 -4.77 -6.22 -1.13
C GLU A 144 -3.35 -6.31 -1.69
N THR A 145 -2.34 -6.32 -0.82
CA THR A 145 -0.94 -6.46 -1.21
C THR A 145 -0.71 -7.83 -1.87
N VAL A 146 -1.21 -8.91 -1.27
CA VAL A 146 -1.10 -10.26 -1.81
C VAL A 146 -1.83 -10.36 -3.15
N ARG A 147 -3.09 -9.91 -3.20
CA ARG A 147 -3.92 -9.95 -4.42
C ARG A 147 -3.29 -9.20 -5.59
N ARG A 148 -2.79 -7.97 -5.36
CA ARG A 148 -2.13 -7.18 -6.41
C ARG A 148 -0.82 -7.81 -6.85
N SER A 149 -0.05 -8.37 -5.93
CA SER A 149 1.19 -9.07 -6.27
C SER A 149 0.93 -10.30 -7.15
N ASP A 150 -0.12 -11.08 -6.88
CA ASP A 150 -0.54 -12.20 -7.73
C ASP A 150 -0.94 -11.74 -9.13
N ALA A 151 -1.77 -10.69 -9.23
CA ALA A 151 -2.21 -10.14 -10.52
C ALA A 151 -1.02 -9.70 -11.39
N LYS A 152 -0.10 -8.92 -10.81
CA LYS A 152 1.11 -8.45 -11.51
C LYS A 152 2.02 -9.59 -11.97
N THR A 153 2.19 -10.63 -11.13
CA THR A 153 3.00 -11.81 -11.47
C THR A 153 2.44 -12.56 -12.67
N ARG A 154 1.11 -12.66 -12.77
CA ARG A 154 0.42 -13.31 -13.90
C ARG A 154 0.65 -12.58 -15.22
N LEU A 155 0.65 -11.25 -15.18
CA LEU A 155 0.82 -10.39 -16.36
C LEU A 155 2.30 -10.19 -16.74
N ALA A 156 3.23 -10.48 -15.84
CA ALA A 156 4.64 -10.19 -16.01
C ALA A 156 5.28 -10.86 -17.24
N VAL A 157 4.84 -12.07 -17.63
CA VAL A 157 5.35 -12.72 -18.84
C VAL A 157 5.02 -11.90 -20.07
N THR A 158 3.76 -11.49 -20.24
CA THR A 158 3.31 -10.69 -21.38
C THR A 158 3.98 -9.32 -21.40
N ILE A 159 4.01 -8.63 -20.25
CA ILE A 159 4.63 -7.31 -20.11
C ILE A 159 6.14 -7.41 -20.40
N GLY A 160 6.80 -8.43 -19.86
CA GLY A 160 8.23 -8.65 -20.05
C GLY A 160 8.58 -9.02 -21.48
N GLU A 161 7.78 -9.85 -22.15
CA GLU A 161 7.99 -10.21 -23.55
C GLU A 161 7.88 -9.00 -24.47
N GLN A 162 6.85 -8.16 -24.27
CA GLN A 162 6.67 -6.91 -25.02
C GLN A 162 7.82 -5.92 -24.80
N ARG A 163 8.38 -5.88 -23.59
CA ARG A 163 9.41 -4.90 -23.22
C ARG A 163 10.83 -5.37 -23.58
N PHE A 164 11.16 -6.62 -23.30
CA PHE A 164 12.52 -7.14 -23.40
C PHE A 164 12.74 -8.00 -24.66
N GLY A 165 11.69 -8.25 -25.45
CA GLY A 165 11.79 -8.96 -26.74
C GLY A 165 12.00 -10.47 -26.62
N TRP A 166 11.86 -11.04 -25.42
CA TRP A 166 11.96 -12.48 -25.21
C TRP A 166 10.96 -12.95 -24.16
N ARG A 167 10.50 -14.19 -24.34
CA ARG A 167 9.56 -14.82 -23.41
C ARG A 167 10.29 -15.42 -22.22
N ALA A 168 9.86 -15.08 -21.00
CA ALA A 168 10.44 -15.63 -19.78
C ALA A 168 10.08 -17.10 -19.56
N THR A 169 11.02 -17.86 -19.02
CA THR A 169 10.80 -19.26 -18.57
C THR A 169 10.55 -19.34 -17.07
N THR A 170 11.02 -18.35 -16.32
CA THR A 170 10.86 -18.25 -14.87
C THR A 170 10.35 -16.86 -14.52
N VAL A 171 9.30 -16.79 -13.70
CA VAL A 171 8.83 -15.56 -13.09
C VAL A 171 8.80 -15.73 -11.58
N ALA A 172 9.40 -14.77 -10.88
CA ALA A 172 9.38 -14.68 -9.44
C ALA A 172 8.74 -13.37 -8.98
N ARG A 173 8.36 -13.33 -7.71
CA ARG A 173 7.84 -12.11 -7.08
C ARG A 173 8.51 -11.83 -5.75
N LEU A 174 8.63 -10.55 -5.44
CA LEU A 174 9.30 -10.07 -4.26
C LEU A 174 8.55 -8.87 -3.66
N LEU A 175 8.10 -9.03 -2.41
CA LEU A 175 7.62 -7.92 -1.60
C LEU A 175 8.80 -7.36 -0.80
N VAL A 176 9.09 -6.08 -0.99
CA VAL A 176 10.18 -5.36 -0.35
C VAL A 176 9.61 -4.34 0.63
N LEU A 177 10.17 -4.33 1.83
CA LEU A 177 9.73 -3.52 2.96
C LEU A 177 10.93 -2.84 3.62
N PRO A 178 10.75 -1.67 4.25
CA PRO A 178 11.79 -1.06 5.08
C PRO A 178 12.13 -1.97 6.26
N ASP A 179 13.42 -2.05 6.58
CA ASP A 179 13.95 -2.74 7.75
C ASP A 179 13.82 -1.87 9.00
N ASP A 180 12.57 -1.71 9.46
CA ASP A 180 12.26 -1.00 10.69
C ASP A 180 11.39 -1.84 11.63
N ALA A 181 11.42 -1.50 12.92
CA ALA A 181 10.72 -2.24 13.96
C ALA A 181 9.20 -2.22 13.81
N THR A 182 8.61 -1.18 13.24
CA THR A 182 7.16 -1.07 13.03
C THR A 182 6.71 -2.01 11.92
N THR A 183 7.42 -2.00 10.79
CA THR A 183 7.15 -2.86 9.64
C THR A 183 7.37 -4.32 9.99
N ARG A 184 8.46 -4.65 10.71
CA ARG A 184 8.70 -6.01 11.23
C ARG A 184 7.60 -6.50 12.17
N ARG A 185 7.17 -5.68 13.14
CA ARG A 185 6.06 -6.02 14.05
C ARG A 185 4.76 -6.27 13.30
N ARG A 186 4.47 -5.46 12.28
CA ARG A 186 3.27 -5.62 11.45
C ARG A 186 3.32 -6.92 10.64
N VAL A 187 4.46 -7.26 10.04
CA VAL A 187 4.66 -8.54 9.36
C VAL A 187 4.49 -9.72 10.33
N ALA A 188 5.07 -9.63 11.52
CA ALA A 188 4.97 -10.69 12.55
C ALA A 188 3.51 -10.95 12.97
N ARG A 189 2.69 -9.90 13.12
CA ARG A 189 1.26 -10.01 13.46
C ARG A 189 0.46 -10.81 12.43
N HIS A 190 0.89 -10.80 11.18
CA HIS A 190 0.20 -11.44 10.06
C HIS A 190 1.07 -12.52 9.38
N ALA A 191 1.97 -13.11 10.15
CA ALA A 191 2.92 -14.11 9.67
C ALA A 191 2.26 -15.31 8.97
N PRO A 192 1.09 -15.85 9.38
CA PRO A 192 0.46 -16.95 8.66
C PRO A 192 0.10 -16.61 7.22
N VAL A 193 -0.53 -15.45 6.99
CA VAL A 193 -0.96 -15.00 5.66
C VAL A 193 0.25 -14.64 4.79
N LEU A 194 1.18 -13.85 5.33
CA LEU A 194 2.38 -13.44 4.60
C LEU A 194 3.34 -14.60 4.36
N GLY A 195 3.40 -15.58 5.26
CA GLY A 195 4.20 -16.79 5.12
C GLY A 195 3.66 -17.71 4.03
N ALA A 196 2.33 -17.83 3.91
CA ALA A 196 1.71 -18.57 2.82
C ALA A 196 1.92 -17.88 1.46
N ALA A 197 1.73 -16.56 1.39
CA ALA A 197 1.86 -15.81 0.13
C ALA A 197 3.33 -15.66 -0.31
N PHE A 198 4.20 -15.34 0.64
CA PHE A 198 5.64 -15.12 0.45
C PHE A 198 6.39 -16.00 1.44
N PRO A 199 6.72 -17.26 1.13
CA PRO A 199 7.47 -18.13 2.04
C PRO A 199 8.97 -17.81 2.09
N ASP A 200 9.54 -17.21 1.04
CA ASP A 200 11.00 -17.11 0.89
C ASP A 200 11.57 -15.87 1.60
N ARG A 201 12.75 -16.00 2.21
CA ARG A 201 13.38 -14.95 3.05
C ARG A 201 14.85 -14.75 2.72
N GLY A 202 15.37 -13.57 3.09
CA GLY A 202 16.79 -13.21 3.23
C GLY A 202 17.78 -13.97 2.34
N HIS A 203 18.36 -15.05 2.88
CA HIS A 203 19.38 -15.83 2.19
C HIS A 203 18.88 -16.47 0.89
N LYS A 204 17.68 -17.06 0.88
CA LYS A 204 17.10 -17.69 -0.31
C LYS A 204 16.86 -16.67 -1.42
N ILE A 205 16.35 -15.48 -1.04
CA ILE A 205 16.13 -14.36 -1.98
C ILE A 205 17.45 -13.92 -2.61
N ARG A 206 18.48 -13.65 -1.79
CA ARG A 206 19.80 -13.22 -2.29
C ARG A 206 20.46 -14.27 -3.19
N ARG A 207 20.35 -15.55 -2.84
CA ARG A 207 20.87 -16.65 -3.68
C ARG A 207 20.14 -16.70 -5.02
N TRP A 208 18.81 -16.59 -5.02
CA TRP A 208 18.01 -16.63 -6.23
C TRP A 208 18.30 -15.42 -7.14
N ILE A 209 18.47 -14.21 -6.58
CA ILE A 209 18.84 -13.02 -7.37
C ILE A 209 20.16 -13.21 -8.12
N ARG A 210 21.18 -13.83 -7.52
CA ARG A 210 22.48 -14.07 -8.19
C ARG A 210 22.44 -15.17 -9.24
N ALA A 211 21.53 -16.13 -9.08
CA ALA A 211 21.44 -17.30 -9.94
C ALA A 211 19.97 -17.69 -10.11
N PRO A 212 19.18 -16.91 -10.86
CA PRO A 212 17.75 -17.15 -10.95
C PRO A 212 17.47 -18.48 -11.64
N GLY A 213 16.53 -19.21 -11.06
CA GLY A 213 16.10 -20.54 -11.47
C GLY A 213 15.08 -21.10 -10.48
N GLY A 214 14.07 -21.79 -10.98
CA GLY A 214 12.98 -22.31 -10.17
C GLY A 214 12.11 -21.22 -9.53
N ARG A 215 11.26 -21.62 -8.58
CA ARG A 215 10.23 -20.74 -7.99
C ARG A 215 10.81 -19.85 -6.88
N LEU A 216 10.41 -18.58 -6.87
CA LEU A 216 10.63 -17.67 -5.76
C LEU A 216 9.37 -16.82 -5.50
N SER A 217 8.94 -16.80 -4.25
CA SER A 217 7.95 -15.86 -3.74
C SER A 217 8.42 -15.33 -2.39
N GLY A 218 9.05 -14.15 -2.41
CA GLY A 218 9.84 -13.65 -1.30
C GLY A 218 9.28 -12.42 -0.59
N LEU A 219 9.64 -12.28 0.69
CA LEU A 219 9.54 -11.03 1.45
C LEU A 219 10.93 -10.64 1.92
N TRP A 220 11.36 -9.42 1.59
CA TRP A 220 12.68 -8.90 1.95
C TRP A 220 12.59 -7.55 2.66
N PHE A 221 13.15 -7.49 3.88
CA PHE A 221 13.45 -6.23 4.55
C PHE A 221 14.76 -5.65 4.01
N LEU A 222 14.69 -4.44 3.45
CA LEU A 222 15.85 -3.65 3.07
C LEU A 222 16.00 -2.49 4.05
N ALA A 223 17.20 -2.30 4.59
CA ALA A 223 17.46 -1.13 5.41
C ALA A 223 17.24 0.16 4.61
N ASP A 224 16.69 1.18 5.23
CA ASP A 224 16.76 2.54 4.67
C ASP A 224 18.23 2.97 4.66
N VAL A 225 18.63 3.75 3.66
CA VAL A 225 19.88 4.50 3.77
C VAL A 225 19.58 5.57 4.82
N ARG A 226 20.00 5.35 6.07
CA ARG A 226 20.21 6.52 6.93
C ARG A 226 21.26 7.34 6.21
N PRO A 227 21.00 8.62 5.85
CA PRO A 227 22.05 9.48 5.35
C PRO A 227 23.20 9.41 6.35
N GLY A 228 24.32 8.80 5.95
CA GLY A 228 25.48 8.73 6.80
C GLY A 228 25.94 10.15 7.08
N ASN A 229 26.03 10.51 8.36
CA ASN A 229 26.92 11.55 8.92
C ASN A 229 27.41 12.65 7.95
N VAL A 230 26.50 13.42 7.36
CA VAL A 230 26.82 14.78 6.94
C VAL A 230 26.42 15.67 8.11
N ARG A 231 27.41 16.27 8.77
CA ARG A 231 27.18 17.40 9.69
C ARG A 231 26.41 18.47 8.90
N GLY A 232 25.12 18.59 9.14
CA GLY A 232 24.28 19.59 8.47
C GLY A 232 22.84 19.51 8.97
N ASP A 233 22.50 20.42 9.89
CA ASP A 233 21.19 20.82 10.39
C ASP A 233 20.13 19.76 10.75
N ARG A 234 20.04 19.56 12.07
CA ARG A 234 18.91 18.94 12.77
C ARG A 234 17.61 19.71 12.45
N VAL A 235 16.78 19.20 11.55
CA VAL A 235 15.35 19.54 11.54
C VAL A 235 14.74 18.92 12.81
N GLY A 236 14.49 19.77 13.80
CA GLY A 236 14.10 19.38 15.15
C GLY A 236 12.83 18.51 15.18
N SER A 237 12.94 17.31 15.75
CA SER A 237 11.78 16.56 16.19
C SER A 237 11.11 17.33 17.34
N SER A 238 9.97 17.98 17.10
CA SER A 238 9.20 18.56 18.18
C SER A 238 8.47 17.45 18.93
N ARG A 239 8.93 17.17 20.14
CA ARG A 239 8.26 16.24 21.05
C ARG A 239 7.05 16.96 21.64
N VAL A 240 5.84 16.52 21.30
CA VAL A 240 4.61 17.06 21.90
C VAL A 240 4.59 16.72 23.40
N ARG A 241 4.78 17.73 24.25
CA ARG A 241 4.54 17.62 25.70
C ARG A 241 3.04 17.79 25.95
N ARG A 242 2.42 16.84 26.65
CA ARG A 242 1.09 17.04 27.25
C ARG A 242 1.16 18.26 28.17
N SER A 243 0.26 19.22 28.02
CA SER A 243 0.08 20.26 29.02
C SER A 243 -0.38 19.57 30.31
N ARG A 244 0.32 19.85 31.42
CA ARG A 244 -0.19 19.54 32.75
C ARG A 244 -1.27 20.58 33.04
N THR A 245 -2.54 20.16 33.05
CA THR A 245 -3.60 20.95 33.65
C THR A 245 -3.31 21.02 35.14
N THR A 246 -2.88 22.18 35.62
CA THR A 246 -2.77 22.45 37.06
C THR A 246 -4.19 22.53 37.62
N PRO A 247 -4.55 21.76 38.67
CA PRO A 247 -5.84 21.94 39.31
C PRO A 247 -5.79 23.26 40.09
N THR A 248 -6.66 24.20 39.73
CA THR A 248 -6.95 25.38 40.54
C THR A 248 -7.53 24.88 41.87
N ARG A 249 -6.86 25.19 42.98
CA ARG A 249 -7.37 24.94 44.34
C ARG A 249 -8.17 26.18 44.79
N ALA A 250 -9.34 25.87 45.37
CA ALA A 250 -10.25 26.69 46.19
C ALA A 250 -10.83 27.95 45.54
#